data_AF-A0A6I5RI00-F1
#
_entry.id   AF-A0A6I5RI00-F1
#
_cell.length_a   1.000
_cell.length_b   1.000
_cell.length_c   1.000
_cell.angle_alpha   90.00
_cell.angle_beta   90.00
_cell.angle_gamma   90.00
#
_symmetry.space_group_name_H-M   'P 1'
#
loop_
_entity.id
_entity.type
_entity.pdbx_description
1 polymer ?
#
loop_
_entity_poly.entity_id
_entity_poly.type
_entity_poly.pdbx_seq_one_letter_code
_entity_poly.pdbx_strand_id
1 'polypeptide(L)'
;YFGTPRDIFESRHQLLSFQPRGIQVRSIYAPRRDELEDLSGLPYAVTLVLETRDAIAPRLRASFSVVGSALVYVLTEVLGRSIGLIGRGIIKGVGNVWQETRYSRDSDPRQ
;
A
#
# COMPACT_ATOMS: atom_id res chain seq x y z
N TYR A 1 3.87 -11.23 21.83
CA TYR A 1 5.07 -10.66 22.47
C TYR A 1 5.78 -9.67 21.55
N PHE A 2 5.13 -8.58 21.13
CA PHE A 2 5.74 -7.52 20.28
C PHE A 2 5.55 -6.09 20.84
N GLY A 3 4.97 -5.93 22.04
CA GLY A 3 4.70 -4.61 22.64
C GLY A 3 5.90 -3.98 23.34
N THR A 4 6.81 -4.80 23.87
CA THR A 4 7.95 -4.38 24.69
C THR A 4 8.85 -3.31 24.05
N PRO A 5 9.19 -3.37 22.73
CA PRO A 5 9.99 -2.33 22.11
C PRO A 5 9.23 -1.00 22.09
N ARG A 6 7.94 -1.03 21.71
CA ARG A 6 7.11 0.16 21.54
C ARG A 6 6.89 0.89 22.87
N ASP A 7 6.63 0.15 23.95
CA ASP A 7 6.37 0.73 25.27
C ASP A 7 7.60 1.51 25.81
N ILE A 8 8.82 1.03 25.52
CA ILE A 8 10.08 1.72 25.86
C ILE A 8 10.22 3.05 25.10
N PHE A 9 9.80 3.09 23.83
CA PHE A 9 9.85 4.31 23.01
C PHE A 9 8.70 5.28 23.29
N GLU A 10 7.56 4.81 23.79
CA GLU A 10 6.40 5.64 24.18
C GLU A 10 6.45 6.10 25.65
N SER A 11 7.56 5.82 26.35
CA SER A 11 7.80 6.19 27.77
C SER A 11 6.69 5.72 28.72
N ARG A 12 6.23 4.48 28.49
CA ARG A 12 5.12 3.87 29.22
C ARG A 12 5.62 2.66 30.01
N HIS A 13 5.39 2.68 31.33
CA HIS A 13 5.79 1.60 32.23
C HIS A 13 4.57 0.89 32.81
N GLN A 14 4.69 -0.43 33.00
CA GLN A 14 3.69 -1.22 33.69
C GLN A 14 4.12 -1.41 35.15
N LEU A 15 3.28 -0.98 36.09
CA LEU A 15 3.48 -1.16 37.52
C LEU A 15 2.50 -2.21 38.04
N LEU A 16 3.00 -3.07 38.92
CA LEU A 16 2.18 -3.99 39.70
C LEU A 16 1.88 -3.34 41.05
N SER A 17 0.60 -3.20 41.38
CA SER A 17 0.15 -2.67 42.67
C SER A 17 -0.63 -3.73 43.43
N PHE A 18 -0.32 -3.90 44.71
CA PHE A 18 -1.09 -4.77 45.60
C PHE A 18 -2.32 -4.02 46.11
N GLN A 19 -3.49 -4.62 45.93
CA GLN A 19 -4.78 -4.09 46.38
C GLN A 19 -5.52 -5.17 47.19
N PRO A 20 -6.55 -4.82 47.98
CA PRO A 20 -7.28 -5.78 48.81
C PRO A 20 -7.88 -6.97 48.05
N ARG A 21 -8.09 -6.83 46.73
CA ARG A 21 -8.63 -7.89 45.84
C ARG A 21 -7.56 -8.59 44.98
N GLY A 22 -6.27 -8.34 45.22
CA GLY A 22 -5.16 -8.96 44.50
C GLY A 22 -4.20 -7.96 43.84
N ILE A 23 -3.41 -8.44 42.88
CA ILE A 23 -2.44 -7.64 42.14
C ILE A 23 -3.12 -7.00 40.93
N GLN A 24 -2.97 -5.69 40.77
CA GLN A 24 -3.46 -4.94 39.62
C GLN A 24 -2.29 -4.37 38.82
N VAL A 25 -2.37 -4.49 37.49
CA VAL A 25 -1.43 -3.87 36.55
C VAL A 25 -1.93 -2.46 36.23
N ARG A 26 -1.08 -1.45 36.41
CA ARG A 26 -1.38 -0.07 36.02
C ARG A 26 -0.30 0.45 35.08
N SER A 27 -0.71 1.13 34.03
CA SER A 27 0.20 1.84 33.15
C SER A 27 0.41 3.27 33.61
N ILE A 28 1.67 3.71 33.71
CA ILE A 28 2.03 5.10 33.97
C ILE A 28 2.87 5.65 32.82
N TYR A 29 2.73 6.94 32.57
CA TYR A 29 3.59 7.70 31.66
C TYR A 29 4.71 8.37 32.47
N ALA A 30 5.95 8.19 32.04
CA ALA A 30 7.12 8.83 32.64
C ALA A 30 7.87 9.60 31.54
N PRO A 31 7.80 10.94 31.49
CA PRO A 31 8.51 11.71 30.47
C PRO A 31 10.02 11.50 30.57
N ARG A 32 10.69 11.26 29.43
CA ARG A 32 12.14 10.97 29.36
C ARG A 32 12.96 12.09 28.71
N ARG A 33 12.49 13.35 28.83
CA ARG A 33 13.16 14.50 28.18
C ARG A 33 14.58 14.69 28.70
N ASP A 34 14.77 14.57 30.00
CA ASP A 34 16.09 14.72 30.63
C ASP A 34 17.06 13.60 30.17
N GLU A 35 16.59 12.36 30.05
CA GLU A 35 17.38 11.24 29.49
C GLU A 35 17.72 11.44 28.01
N LEU A 36 16.81 12.04 27.22
CA LEU A 36 17.02 12.34 25.81
C LEU A 36 18.04 13.47 25.60
N GLU A 37 18.07 14.45 26.51
CA GLU A 37 19.02 15.57 26.47
C GLU A 37 20.46 15.11 26.81
N ASP A 38 20.60 14.07 27.62
CA ASP A 38 21.88 13.43 27.94
C ASP A 38 22.35 12.40 26.91
N LEU A 39 21.51 12.03 25.92
CA LEU A 39 21.91 11.08 24.87
C LEU A 39 22.96 11.70 23.93
N SER A 40 24.05 10.97 23.75
CA SER A 40 25.10 11.32 22.80
C SER A 40 25.50 10.14 21.92
N GLY A 41 26.15 10.40 20.79
CA GLY A 41 26.70 9.38 19.90
C GLY A 41 25.67 8.48 19.22
N LEU A 42 25.93 7.17 19.18
CA LEU A 42 25.11 6.19 18.46
C LEU A 42 23.66 6.07 19.00
N PRO A 43 23.41 6.01 20.33
CA PRO A 43 22.05 6.02 20.88
C PRO A 43 21.20 7.23 20.45
N TYR A 44 21.81 8.42 20.39
CA TYR A 44 21.15 9.63 19.90
C TYR A 44 20.79 9.51 18.41
N ALA A 45 21.75 9.06 17.58
CA ALA A 45 21.51 8.86 16.15
C ALA A 45 20.38 7.86 15.88
N VAL A 46 20.34 6.73 16.61
CA VAL A 46 19.26 5.74 16.49
C VAL A 46 17.90 6.34 16.85
N THR A 47 17.85 7.13 17.93
CA THR A 47 16.62 7.80 18.37
C THR A 47 16.10 8.75 17.30
N LEU A 48 16.98 9.59 16.74
CA LEU A 48 16.62 10.54 15.70
C LEU A 48 16.13 9.84 14.42
N VAL A 49 16.77 8.73 14.03
CA VAL A 49 16.35 7.94 12.85
C VAL A 49 14.96 7.35 13.06
N LEU A 50 14.69 6.78 14.24
CA LEU A 50 13.38 6.19 14.54
C LEU A 50 12.28 7.25 14.55
N GLU A 51 12.52 8.40 15.17
CA GLU A 51 11.55 9.49 15.24
C GLU A 51 11.29 10.11 13.87
N THR A 52 12.35 10.33 13.10
CA THR A 52 12.25 10.82 11.71
C THR A 52 11.51 9.83 10.83
N ARG A 53 11.79 8.53 10.97
CA ARG A 53 11.07 7.47 10.25
C ARG A 53 9.59 7.51 10.59
N ASP A 54 9.22 7.56 11.85
CA ASP A 54 7.81 7.51 12.25
C ASP A 54 7.06 8.80 11.82
N ALA A 55 7.73 9.94 11.79
CA ALA A 55 7.18 11.18 11.27
C ALA A 55 7.01 11.18 9.73
N ILE A 56 7.90 10.52 8.99
CA ILE A 56 7.93 10.56 7.52
C ILE A 56 7.20 9.37 6.88
N ALA A 57 7.26 8.19 7.48
CA ALA A 57 6.75 6.94 6.90
C ALA A 57 5.27 6.98 6.49
N PRO A 58 4.33 7.57 7.27
CA PRO A 58 2.93 7.66 6.85
C PRO A 58 2.76 8.43 5.54
N ARG A 59 3.52 9.52 5.38
CA ARG A 59 3.48 10.39 4.20
C ARG A 59 4.04 9.68 2.98
N LEU A 60 5.23 9.08 3.11
CA LEU A 60 5.84 8.32 2.01
C LEU A 60 4.97 7.13 1.58
N ARG A 61 4.43 6.37 2.54
CA ARG A 61 3.56 5.23 2.24
C ARG A 61 2.33 5.65 1.46
N ALA A 62 1.70 6.76 1.83
CA ALA A 62 0.56 7.31 1.11
C ALA A 62 0.93 7.77 -0.31
N SER A 63 2.06 8.46 -0.48
CA SER A 63 2.54 8.89 -1.80
C SER A 63 2.82 7.70 -2.71
N PHE A 64 3.56 6.70 -2.22
CA PHE A 64 3.88 5.51 -3.00
C PHE A 64 2.65 4.64 -3.27
N SER A 65 1.66 4.57 -2.38
CA SER A 65 0.45 3.80 -2.65
C SER A 65 -0.36 4.41 -3.79
N VAL A 66 -0.46 5.74 -3.86
CA VAL A 66 -1.15 6.43 -4.96
C VAL A 66 -0.40 6.23 -6.28
N VAL A 67 0.90 6.52 -6.30
CA VAL A 67 1.72 6.39 -7.52
C VAL A 67 1.78 4.92 -7.98
N GLY A 68 1.99 3.99 -7.06
CA GLY A 68 2.02 2.57 -7.34
C GLY A 68 0.69 2.05 -7.89
N SER A 69 -0.44 2.47 -7.32
CA SER A 69 -1.76 2.07 -7.83
C SER A 69 -2.01 2.62 -9.23
N ALA A 70 -1.62 3.88 -9.48
CA ALA A 70 -1.72 4.48 -10.81
C ALA A 70 -0.85 3.74 -11.83
N LEU A 71 0.40 3.42 -11.47
CA LEU A 71 1.32 2.69 -12.33
C LEU A 71 0.78 1.29 -12.66
N VAL A 72 0.33 0.54 -11.66
CA VAL A 72 -0.28 -0.78 -11.85
C VAL A 72 -1.48 -0.68 -12.78
N TYR A 73 -2.39 0.27 -12.55
CA TYR A 73 -3.56 0.48 -13.39
C TYR A 73 -3.21 0.76 -14.86
N VAL A 74 -2.22 1.62 -15.11
CA VAL A 74 -1.78 1.91 -16.49
C VAL A 74 -1.22 0.65 -17.14
N LEU A 75 -0.36 -0.09 -16.45
CA LEU A 75 0.33 -1.25 -17.01
C LEU A 75 -0.61 -2.43 -17.27
N THR A 76 -1.61 -2.67 -16.42
CA THR A 76 -2.48 -3.84 -16.54
C THR A 76 -3.79 -3.52 -17.27
N GLU A 77 -4.53 -2.52 -16.78
CA GLU A 77 -5.88 -2.24 -17.26
C GLU A 77 -5.86 -1.43 -18.54
N VAL A 78 -5.12 -0.32 -18.57
CA VAL A 78 -5.12 0.55 -19.75
C VAL A 78 -4.52 -0.19 -20.94
N LEU A 79 -3.32 -0.76 -20.80
CA LEU A 79 -2.69 -1.54 -21.87
C LEU A 79 -3.51 -2.77 -22.24
N GLY A 80 -4.03 -3.53 -21.27
CA GLY A 80 -4.83 -4.72 -21.53
C GLY A 80 -6.12 -4.41 -22.31
N ARG A 81 -6.84 -3.35 -21.91
CA ARG A 81 -8.06 -2.91 -22.61
C ARG A 81 -7.74 -2.36 -24.00
N SER A 82 -6.66 -1.60 -24.15
CA SER A 82 -6.22 -1.10 -25.46
C SER A 82 -5.92 -2.23 -26.43
N ILE A 83 -5.14 -3.24 -26.00
CA ILE A 83 -4.85 -4.43 -26.81
C ILE A 83 -6.14 -5.19 -27.13
N GLY A 84 -7.02 -5.39 -26.15
CA GLY A 84 -8.30 -6.08 -26.34
C GLY A 84 -9.21 -5.39 -27.34
N LEU A 85 -9.26 -4.05 -27.34
CA LEU A 85 -10.03 -3.27 -28.31
C LEU A 85 -9.48 -3.40 -29.73
N ILE A 86 -8.15 -3.34 -29.89
CA ILE A 86 -7.49 -3.54 -31.19
C ILE A 86 -7.81 -4.93 -31.73
N GLY A 87 -7.62 -5.98 -30.93
CA GLY A 87 -7.94 -7.35 -31.32
C GLY A 87 -9.41 -7.53 -31.72
N ARG A 88 -10.34 -6.95 -30.94
CA ARG A 88 -11.78 -6.99 -31.26
C ARG A 88 -12.12 -6.26 -32.56
N GLY A 89 -11.44 -5.14 -32.84
CA GLY A 89 -11.57 -4.41 -34.11
C GLY A 89 -11.14 -5.27 -35.30
N ILE A 90 -10.00 -5.95 -35.20
CA ILE A 90 -9.46 -6.84 -36.24
C ILE A 90 -10.44 -7.99 -36.52
N ILE A 91 -10.90 -8.70 -35.48
CA ILE A 91 -11.82 -9.83 -35.63
C ILE A 91 -13.13 -9.40 -36.31
N LYS A 92 -13.70 -8.27 -35.90
CA LYS A 92 -14.92 -7.72 -36.52
C LYS A 92 -14.69 -7.31 -37.99
N GLY A 93 -13.56 -6.68 -38.28
CA GLY A 93 -13.20 -6.27 -39.64
C GLY A 93 -13.09 -7.46 -40.59
N VAL A 94 -12.36 -8.51 -40.18
CA VAL A 94 -12.25 -9.75 -40.97
C VAL A 94 -13.61 -10.44 -41.10
N GLY A 95 -14.38 -10.54 -40.02
CA GLY A 95 -15.69 -11.17 -40.03
C GLY A 95 -16.69 -10.51 -40.98
N ASN A 96 -16.73 -9.18 -41.03
CA ASN A 96 -17.60 -8.43 -41.93
C ASN A 96 -17.24 -8.68 -43.41
N VAL A 97 -15.95 -8.63 -43.77
CA VAL A 97 -15.52 -8.85 -45.16
C VAL A 97 -15.88 -10.27 -45.64
N TRP A 98 -15.73 -11.28 -44.77
CA TRP A 98 -16.11 -12.65 -45.08
C TRP A 98 -17.62 -12.84 -45.24
N GLN A 99 -18.43 -12.18 -44.41
CA GLN A 99 -19.88 -12.20 -44.53
C GLN A 99 -20.34 -11.52 -45.82
N GLU A 100 -19.82 -10.34 -46.13
CA GLU A 100 -20.17 -9.56 -47.32
C GLU A 100 -19.79 -10.29 -48.62
N THR A 101 -18.60 -10.89 -48.67
CA THR A 101 -18.15 -11.70 -49.82
C THR A 101 -19.03 -12.92 -50.04
N ARG A 102 -19.50 -13.58 -48.97
CA ARG A 102 -20.42 -14.73 -49.06
C ARG A 102 -21.82 -14.29 -49.50
N TYR A 103 -22.32 -13.16 -48.99
CA TYR A 103 -23.63 -12.63 -49.35
C TYR A 103 -23.69 -12.19 -50.83
N SER A 104 -22.65 -11.54 -51.35
CA SER A 104 -22.55 -11.19 -52.77
C SER A 104 -22.42 -12.40 -53.70
N ARG A 105 -21.90 -13.54 -53.22
CA ARG A 105 -21.81 -14.79 -53.99
C ARG A 105 -23.15 -15.51 -54.11
N ASP A 106 -23.99 -15.41 -53.09
CA ASP A 106 -25.30 -16.10 -52.99
C ASP A 106 -26.44 -15.28 -53.62
N SER A 107 -26.23 -13.97 -53.82
CA SER A 107 -27.20 -13.03 -54.40
C SER A 107 -27.00 -12.75 -55.90
N ASP A 108 -26.18 -13.54 -56.60
CA ASP A 108 -26.07 -13.52 -58.06
C ASP A 108 -26.84 -14.69 -58.69
N PRO A 109 -28.18 -14.59 -58.87
CA PRO A 109 -28.96 -15.55 -59.64
C PRO A 109 -28.84 -15.21 -61.13
N ARG A 110 -27.66 -15.41 -61.71
CA ARG A 110 -27.48 -15.45 -63.17
C ARG A 110 -26.55 -16.59 -63.57
N GLN A 111 -27.14 -17.78 -63.64
CA GLN A 111 -27.26 -18.57 -64.89
C GLN A 111 -28.25 -19.71 -64.67
#